data_AF-A0A933RQE1-F1
#
_entry.id   AF-A0A933RQE1-F1
#
_cell.length_a   1.000
_cell.length_b   1.000
_cell.length_c   1.000
_cell.angle_alpha   90.00
_cell.angle_beta   90.00
_cell.angle_gamma   90.00
#
_symmetry.space_group_name_H-M   'P 1'
#
loop_
_entity.id
_entity.type
_entity.pdbx_description
1 polymer ?
#
loop_
_entity_poly.entity_id
_entity_poly.type
_entity_poly.pdbx_seq_one_letter_code
_entity_poly.pdbx_strand_id
1 'polypeptide(L)'
;MGNPIQVDTAELRKRASVHRVDEKTIVDAMVASDYQLSILDEGEKELLACAYGQQGGAWFLSSQDKACLRVGTRLGMIERFVSLEEMANVAGIRPRIPFRTHFTKKWLLGMRTKCRLGVL
;
A
#
# COMPACT_ATOMS: atom_id res chain seq x y z
N MET A 1 -8.60 19.59 16.31
CA MET A 1 -7.77 18.40 16.52
C MET A 1 -8.69 17.29 17.00
N GLY A 2 -8.79 16.18 16.28
CA GLY A 2 -9.62 15.05 16.73
C GLY A 2 -8.96 14.34 17.90
N ASN A 3 -9.76 13.81 18.83
CA ASN A 3 -9.23 12.97 19.91
C ASN A 3 -8.50 11.77 19.29
N PRO A 4 -7.29 11.43 19.78
CA PRO A 4 -6.61 10.22 19.33
C PRO A 4 -7.50 9.02 19.63
N ILE A 5 -7.77 8.22 18.60
CA ILE A 5 -8.50 6.96 18.74
C ILE A 5 -7.56 6.01 19.50
N GLN A 6 -7.94 5.65 20.72
CA GLN A 6 -7.24 4.63 21.48
C GLN A 6 -7.46 3.28 20.80
N VAL A 7 -6.37 2.63 20.41
CA VAL A 7 -6.40 1.30 19.82
C VAL A 7 -6.05 0.29 20.91
N ASP A 8 -7.02 -0.53 21.32
CA ASP A 8 -6.75 -1.70 22.16
C ASP A 8 -6.05 -2.76 21.31
N THR A 9 -4.72 -2.80 21.43
CA THR A 9 -3.89 -3.75 20.68
C THR A 9 -4.11 -5.20 21.11
N ALA A 10 -4.50 -5.46 22.37
CA ALA A 10 -4.76 -6.80 22.85
C ALA A 10 -6.06 -7.34 22.23
N GLU A 11 -7.11 -6.51 22.18
CA GLU A 11 -8.36 -6.88 21.53
C GLU A 11 -8.22 -6.99 20.00
N LEU A 12 -7.47 -6.08 19.38
CA LEU A 12 -7.18 -6.14 17.94
C LEU A 12 -6.47 -7.44 17.56
N ARG A 13 -5.48 -7.89 18.36
CA ARG A 13 -4.75 -9.14 18.12
C ARG A 13 -5.62 -10.40 18.24
N LYS A 14 -6.74 -10.35 18.96
CA LYS A 14 -7.70 -11.47 19.00
C LYS A 14 -8.55 -11.57 17.72
N ARG A 15 -8.72 -10.45 17.00
CA ARG A 15 -9.62 -10.35 15.84
C ARG A 15 -8.90 -10.29 14.50
N ALA A 16 -7.65 -9.83 14.49
CA ALA A 16 -6.83 -9.70 13.29
C ALA A 16 -5.83 -10.85 13.19
N SER A 17 -5.71 -11.44 12.00
CA SER A 17 -4.63 -12.37 11.71
C SER A 17 -3.35 -11.58 11.40
N VAL A 18 -2.26 -11.94 12.08
CA VAL A 18 -0.94 -11.34 11.80
C VAL A 18 -0.26 -12.17 10.72
N HIS A 19 -0.05 -11.57 9.55
CA HIS A 19 0.71 -12.17 8.48
C HIS A 19 2.18 -11.84 8.67
N ARG A 20 2.98 -12.83 9.10
CA ARG A 20 4.43 -12.68 9.14
C ARG A 20 5.01 -12.75 7.75
N VAL A 21 5.92 -11.84 7.46
CA VAL A 21 6.77 -11.88 6.27
C VAL A 21 8.08 -12.51 6.70
N ASP A 22 8.46 -13.62 6.07
CA ASP A 22 9.75 -14.24 6.36
C ASP A 22 10.90 -13.43 5.75
N GLU A 23 12.10 -13.61 6.30
CA GLU A 23 13.30 -12.89 5.85
C GLU A 23 13.58 -13.13 4.36
N LYS A 24 13.32 -14.35 3.90
CA LYS A 24 13.49 -14.71 2.48
C LYS A 24 12.62 -13.84 1.59
N THR A 25 11.34 -13.66 1.91
CA THR A 25 10.40 -12.84 1.14
C THR A 25 10.82 -11.38 1.12
N ILE A 26 11.34 -10.86 2.25
CA ILE A 26 11.90 -9.50 2.31
C ILE A 26 13.10 -9.38 1.37
N VAL A 27 14.04 -10.33 1.43
CA VAL A 27 15.24 -10.34 0.58
C VAL A 27 14.87 -10.46 -0.90
N ASP A 28 13.95 -11.36 -1.25
CA ASP A 28 13.50 -11.54 -2.63
C ASP A 28 12.86 -10.24 -3.17
N ALA A 29 12.01 -9.57 -2.37
CA ALA A 29 11.44 -8.28 -2.71
C ALA A 29 12.50 -7.16 -2.80
N MET A 30 13.50 -7.16 -1.92
CA MET A 30 14.62 -6.21 -1.98
C MET A 30 15.37 -6.35 -3.31
N VAL A 31 15.77 -7.56 -3.68
CA VAL A 31 16.48 -7.83 -4.93
C VAL A 31 15.62 -7.46 -6.15
N ALA A 32 14.35 -7.86 -6.17
CA ALA A 32 13.42 -7.53 -7.26
C ALA A 32 13.17 -6.03 -7.42
N SER A 33 13.29 -5.25 -6.34
CA SER A 33 13.13 -3.80 -6.35
C SER A 33 14.42 -3.01 -6.62
N ASP A 34 15.53 -3.68 -6.96
CA ASP A 34 16.87 -3.07 -7.04
C ASP A 34 17.26 -2.35 -5.74
N TYR A 35 17.02 -3.03 -4.60
CA TYR A 35 17.28 -2.56 -3.24
C TYR A 35 16.50 -1.30 -2.81
N GLN A 36 15.57 -0.81 -3.64
CA GLN A 36 14.79 0.39 -3.35
C GLN A 36 13.77 0.19 -2.22
N LEU A 37 13.44 -1.05 -1.88
CA LEU A 37 12.62 -1.36 -0.71
C LEU A 37 13.22 -0.83 0.60
N SER A 38 14.55 -0.64 0.66
CA SER A 38 15.26 -0.14 1.86
C SER A 38 14.98 1.33 2.22
N ILE A 39 14.40 2.10 1.31
CA ILE A 39 14.10 3.53 1.53
C ILE A 39 12.75 3.75 2.22
N LEU A 40 11.93 2.69 2.32
CA LEU A 40 10.60 2.75 2.90
C LEU A 40 10.66 2.61 4.42
N ASP A 41 9.61 3.06 5.10
CA ASP A 41 9.45 2.71 6.51
C ASP A 41 9.26 1.20 6.68
N GLU A 42 9.55 0.70 7.87
CA GLU A 42 9.54 -0.75 8.15
C GLU A 42 8.16 -1.38 7.88
N GLY A 43 7.08 -0.64 8.13
CA GLY A 43 5.72 -1.09 7.86
C GLY A 43 5.41 -1.18 6.36
N GLU A 44 5.77 -0.16 5.59
CA GLU A 44 5.62 -0.18 4.12
C GLU A 44 6.50 -1.23 3.44
N LYS A 45 7.73 -1.41 3.93
CA LYS A 45 8.66 -2.45 3.49
C LYS A 45 8.06 -3.83 3.69
N GLU A 46 7.61 -4.15 4.90
CA GLU A 46 6.97 -5.44 5.20
C GLU A 46 5.68 -5.61 4.39
N LEU A 47 4.86 -4.57 4.27
CA LEU A 47 3.62 -4.62 3.52
C LEU A 47 3.85 -4.94 2.03
N LEU A 48 4.80 -4.26 1.38
CA LEU A 48 5.16 -4.52 -0.02
C LEU A 48 5.84 -5.87 -0.21
N ALA A 49 6.68 -6.31 0.72
CA ALA A 49 7.28 -7.64 0.67
C ALA A 49 6.22 -8.74 0.83
N CYS A 50 5.29 -8.59 1.77
CA CYS A 50 4.15 -9.50 1.97
C CYS A 50 3.31 -9.63 0.70
N ALA A 51 2.98 -8.48 0.12
CA ALA A 51 2.32 -8.37 -1.17
C ALA A 51 3.10 -9.14 -2.24
N TYR A 52 4.38 -8.83 -2.43
CA TYR A 52 5.24 -9.49 -3.41
C TYR A 52 5.35 -11.01 -3.21
N GLY A 53 5.41 -11.51 -1.99
CA GLY A 53 5.42 -12.95 -1.71
C GLY A 53 4.11 -13.65 -2.07
N GLN A 54 2.99 -12.93 -2.10
CA GLN A 54 1.66 -13.45 -2.42
C GLN A 54 1.31 -13.34 -3.92
N GLN A 55 2.29 -13.24 -4.82
CA GLN A 55 2.06 -13.20 -6.28
C GLN A 55 1.24 -14.42 -6.73
N GLY A 56 -0.09 -14.26 -6.82
CA GLY A 56 -1.06 -15.33 -7.06
C GLY A 56 -2.41 -15.10 -6.34
N GLY A 57 -2.41 -14.37 -5.23
CA GLY A 57 -3.64 -13.95 -4.54
C GLY A 57 -4.26 -12.67 -5.13
N ALA A 58 -5.55 -12.46 -4.85
CA ALA A 58 -6.26 -11.21 -5.15
C ALA A 58 -6.02 -10.20 -4.02
N TRP A 59 -4.97 -9.40 -4.15
CA TRP A 59 -4.64 -8.35 -3.17
C TRP A 59 -4.51 -7.00 -3.85
N PHE A 60 -5.11 -6.00 -3.21
CA PHE A 60 -5.06 -4.60 -3.60
C PHE A 60 -4.41 -3.80 -2.47
N LEU A 61 -3.65 -2.77 -2.83
CA LEU A 61 -2.94 -1.91 -1.88
C LEU A 61 -3.40 -0.47 -2.03
N SER A 62 -3.58 0.23 -0.92
CA SER A 62 -3.74 1.68 -0.94
C SER A 62 -2.62 2.34 -0.18
N SER A 63 -1.77 3.07 -0.89
CA SER A 63 -0.78 3.97 -0.29
C SER A 63 -0.82 5.31 -1.03
N GLN A 64 -0.64 6.37 -0.27
CA GLN A 64 -0.54 7.74 -0.77
C GLN A 64 0.93 8.21 -0.80
N ASP A 65 1.84 7.34 -0.35
CA ASP A 65 3.27 7.59 -0.37
C ASP A 65 3.85 7.35 -1.77
N LYS A 66 4.66 8.30 -2.23
CA LYS A 66 5.27 8.26 -3.57
C LYS A 66 6.42 7.27 -3.66
N ALA A 67 7.20 7.10 -2.60
CA ALA A 67 8.24 6.09 -2.52
C ALA A 67 7.63 4.69 -2.57
N CYS A 68 6.55 4.45 -1.82
CA CYS A 68 5.80 3.21 -1.86
C CYS A 68 5.29 2.89 -3.28
N LEU A 69 4.69 3.87 -3.97
CA LEU A 69 4.24 3.73 -5.36
C LEU A 69 5.39 3.43 -6.33
N ARG A 70 6.53 4.11 -6.18
CA ARG A 70 7.71 3.90 -7.02
C ARG A 70 8.29 2.50 -6.82
N VAL A 71 8.44 2.04 -5.58
CA VAL A 71 8.93 0.70 -5.27
C VAL A 71 7.94 -0.37 -5.75
N GLY A 72 6.64 -0.19 -5.48
CA GLY A 72 5.60 -1.09 -5.99
C GLY A 72 5.56 -1.17 -7.52
N THR A 73 5.92 -0.10 -8.22
CA THR A 73 6.07 -0.13 -9.69
C THR A 73 7.22 -1.02 -10.11
N ARG A 74 8.39 -0.92 -9.45
CA ARG A 74 9.55 -1.79 -9.73
C ARG A 74 9.25 -3.26 -9.47
N LEU A 75 8.43 -3.55 -8.47
CA LEU A 75 7.94 -4.90 -8.17
C LEU A 75 6.87 -5.41 -9.14
N GLY A 76 6.49 -4.64 -10.17
CA GLY A 76 5.45 -5.02 -11.15
C GLY A 76 4.02 -4.97 -10.60
N MET A 77 3.80 -4.25 -9.50
CA MET A 77 2.54 -4.28 -8.73
C MET A 77 1.67 -3.04 -8.92
N ILE A 78 2.05 -2.09 -9.78
CA ILE A 78 1.37 -0.79 -9.89
C ILE A 78 -0.13 -0.90 -10.23
N GLU A 79 -0.55 -1.94 -10.93
CA GLU A 79 -1.97 -2.19 -11.23
C GLU A 79 -2.78 -2.67 -10.01
N ARG A 80 -2.11 -3.16 -8.97
CA ARG A 80 -2.72 -3.59 -7.71
C ARG A 80 -2.95 -2.41 -6.76
N PHE A 81 -2.40 -1.23 -7.05
CA PHE A 81 -2.67 -0.04 -6.25
C PHE A 81 -4.07 0.51 -6.56
N VAL A 82 -4.84 0.77 -5.51
CA VAL A 82 -6.19 1.34 -5.54
C VAL A 82 -6.28 2.56 -4.62
N SER A 83 -7.10 3.54 -5.02
CA SER A 83 -7.31 4.72 -4.20
C SER A 83 -8.25 4.42 -3.02
N LEU A 84 -8.11 5.18 -1.93
CA LEU A 84 -9.03 5.08 -0.79
C LEU A 84 -10.48 5.40 -1.21
N GLU A 85 -10.64 6.34 -2.15
CA GLU A 85 -11.93 6.65 -2.78
C GLU A 85 -12.54 5.42 -3.47
N GLU A 86 -11.76 4.67 -4.25
CA GLU A 86 -12.26 3.45 -4.91
C GLU A 86 -12.65 2.38 -3.88
N MET A 87 -11.84 2.17 -2.85
CA MET A 87 -12.16 1.21 -1.78
C MET A 87 -13.46 1.58 -1.06
N ALA A 88 -13.63 2.87 -0.72
CA ALA A 88 -14.84 3.34 -0.06
C ALA A 88 -16.09 3.17 -0.93
N ASN A 89 -15.99 3.47 -2.23
CA ASN A 89 -17.09 3.31 -3.17
C ASN A 89 -17.51 1.83 -3.29
N VAL A 90 -16.56 0.90 -3.40
CA VAL A 90 -16.85 -0.54 -3.46
C VAL A 90 -17.46 -1.03 -2.14
N ALA A 91 -17.02 -0.50 -1.00
CA ALA A 91 -17.61 -0.80 0.30
C ALA A 91 -18.99 -0.15 0.56
N GLY A 92 -19.52 0.64 -0.39
CA GLY A 92 -20.78 1.35 -0.24
C GLY A 92 -20.72 2.55 0.73
N ILE A 93 -19.51 2.99 1.10
CA ILE A 93 -19.29 4.11 2.03
C ILE A 93 -19.43 5.41 1.27
N ARG A 94 -20.41 6.23 1.68
CA ARG A 94 -20.57 7.61 1.21
C ARG A 94 -19.97 8.57 2.24
N PRO A 95 -18.76 9.12 2.01
CA PRO A 95 -18.13 9.98 2.98
C PRO A 95 -18.91 11.29 3.11
N ARG A 96 -19.08 11.77 4.35
CA ARG A 96 -19.72 13.07 4.62
C ARG A 96 -18.86 14.27 4.18
N ILE A 97 -17.55 14.04 4.03
CA ILE A 97 -16.56 15.05 3.64
C ILE A 97 -15.84 14.51 2.39
N PRO A 98 -15.59 15.33 1.37
CA PRO A 98 -14.84 14.88 0.19
C PRO A 98 -13.45 14.34 0.55
N PHE A 99 -13.00 13.32 -0.19
CA PHE A 99 -11.63 12.82 -0.08
C PHE A 99 -10.62 13.93 -0.43
N ARG A 100 -9.51 13.98 0.32
CA ARG A 100 -8.38 14.84 -0.08
C ARG A 100 -7.81 14.34 -1.39
N THR A 101 -7.17 15.22 -2.16
CA THR A 101 -6.67 14.92 -3.51
C THR A 101 -5.86 13.62 -3.59
N HIS A 102 -4.93 13.37 -2.66
CA HIS A 102 -4.08 12.18 -2.64
C HIS A 102 -4.80 10.86 -2.32
N PHE A 103 -6.07 10.91 -1.91
CA PHE A 103 -6.92 9.73 -1.70
C PHE A 103 -7.83 9.42 -2.90
N THR A 104 -7.80 10.24 -3.95
CA THR A 104 -8.69 10.11 -5.11
C THR A 104 -8.13 9.18 -6.18
N LYS A 105 -9.02 8.56 -6.95
CA LYS A 105 -8.69 7.77 -8.14
C LYS A 105 -7.92 8.59 -9.16
N LYS A 106 -8.34 9.85 -9.36
CA LYS A 106 -7.71 10.77 -10.31
C LYS A 106 -6.23 11.00 -9.98
N TRP A 107 -5.90 11.21 -8.70
CA TRP A 107 -4.53 11.39 -8.28
C TRP A 107 -3.70 10.12 -8.49
N LEU A 108 -4.24 8.96 -8.10
CA LEU A 108 -3.54 7.69 -8.26
C LEU A 108 -3.27 7.37 -9.73
N LEU A 109 -4.22 7.63 -10.62
CA LEU A 109 -4.03 7.47 -12.06
C LEU A 109 -2.89 8.37 -12.57
N GLY A 110 -2.84 9.62 -12.11
CA GLY A 110 -1.73 10.53 -12.42
C GLY A 110 -0.38 10.01 -11.93
N MET A 111 -0.33 9.45 -10.71
CA MET A 111 0.89 8.85 -10.18
C MET A 111 1.32 7.61 -10.96
N ARG A 112 0.37 6.72 -11.31
CA ARG A 112 0.62 5.54 -12.15
C ARG A 112 1.26 5.92 -13.47
N THR A 113 0.76 6.95 -14.15
CA THR A 113 1.36 7.48 -15.37
C THR A 113 2.79 7.95 -15.13
N LYS A 114 3.04 8.73 -14.07
CA LYS A 114 4.38 9.21 -13.73
C LYS A 114 5.37 8.09 -13.43
N CYS A 115 4.95 7.06 -12.68
CA CYS A 115 5.76 5.88 -12.40
C CYS A 115 6.16 5.16 -13.70
N ARG A 116 5.20 4.95 -14.61
CA ARG A 116 5.46 4.26 -15.88
C ARG A 116 6.38 5.05 -16.81
N LEU A 117 6.29 6.38 -16.78
CA LEU A 117 7.17 7.26 -17.54
C LEU A 117 8.55 7.44 -16.89
N GLY A 118 8.78 6.91 -15.68
CA GLY A 118 10.06 7.06 -14.97
C GLY A 118 10.33 8.48 -14.45
N VAL A 119 9.28 9.27 -14.23
CA VAL A 119 9.38 10.69 -13.84
C VAL A 119 8.98 10.96 -12.37
N LEU A 120 8.91 9.90 -11.54
CA LEU A 120 8.52 9.96 -10.12
C LEU A 120 9.71 9.68 -9.18
#